data_AF-A0A7S3Y6F2-F1
#
_entry.id   AF-A0A7S3Y6F2-F1
#
_cell.length_a   1.000
_cell.length_b   1.000
_cell.length_c   1.000
_cell.angle_alpha   90.00
_cell.angle_beta   90.00
_cell.angle_gamma   90.00
#
_symmetry.space_group_name_H-M   'P 1'
#
loop_
_entity.id
_entity.type
_entity.pdbx_description
1 polymer ?
#
loop_
_entity_poly.entity_id
_entity_poly.type
_entity_poly.pdbx_seq_one_letter_code
_entity_poly.pdbx_strand_id
1 'polypeptide(L)'
;GKAAEGGGSSGEDTWLQLSRLYQATGDREILLGLAARASKVAGTRAALEAELEGDFDRAIRQYNALLAEREAQIEEQSKASEAELEAWDMRSAECVAAQGQWSTLKQLCLDMAGDLDALFTDKWAREQLLGLYLDALLNLDGGGGGGGNGGGG
;
A
#
# COMPACT_ATOMS: atom_id res chain seq x y z
N GLY A 1 -47.71 -0.89 -2.39
CA GLY A 1 -46.92 -1.44 -1.28
C GLY A 1 -45.49 -1.57 -1.73
N LYS A 2 -44.56 -1.00 -0.93
CA LYS A 2 -43.10 -1.12 -0.89
C LYS A 2 -42.29 -1.07 -2.19
N ALA A 3 -41.51 0.01 -2.27
CA ALA A 3 -40.35 0.20 -3.12
C ALA A 3 -39.07 -0.40 -2.51
N ALA A 4 -38.12 -0.69 -3.40
CA ALA A 4 -36.66 -0.70 -3.24
C ALA A 4 -36.03 -1.79 -2.33
N GLU A 5 -35.51 -2.84 -2.98
CA GLU A 5 -34.31 -3.57 -2.59
C GLU A 5 -33.23 -3.16 -3.61
N GLY A 6 -31.98 -2.82 -3.31
CA GLY A 6 -31.18 -2.73 -2.10
C GLY A 6 -29.76 -2.50 -2.62
N GLY A 7 -29.41 -1.23 -2.85
CA GLY A 7 -28.13 -0.83 -3.44
C GLY A 7 -26.98 -1.05 -2.46
N GLY A 8 -26.26 -2.16 -2.61
CA GLY A 8 -24.96 -2.37 -2.00
C GLY A 8 -23.86 -1.87 -2.92
N SER A 9 -23.41 -0.63 -2.75
CA SER A 9 -22.05 -0.13 -3.03
C SER A 9 -22.10 1.39 -2.90
N SER A 10 -21.60 1.93 -1.81
CA SER A 10 -21.44 3.38 -1.64
C SER A 10 -20.41 3.68 -0.57
N GLY A 11 -20.34 2.85 0.49
CA GLY A 11 -19.35 3.02 1.55
C GLY A 11 -17.92 2.76 1.10
N GLU A 12 -17.66 1.64 0.42
CA GLU A 12 -16.30 1.23 -0.02
C GLU A 12 -15.73 2.18 -1.08
N ASP A 13 -16.56 2.62 -2.04
CA ASP A 13 -16.20 3.63 -3.03
C ASP A 13 -15.89 5.00 -2.39
N THR A 14 -16.60 5.36 -1.31
CA THR A 14 -16.37 6.62 -0.60
C THR A 14 -15.02 6.60 0.11
N TRP A 15 -14.63 5.47 0.71
CA TRP A 15 -13.34 5.33 1.39
C TRP A 15 -12.15 5.47 0.44
N LEU A 16 -12.24 4.87 -0.74
CA LEU A 16 -11.18 4.90 -1.75
C LEU A 16 -11.03 6.29 -2.39
N GLN A 17 -12.13 7.02 -2.53
CA GLN A 17 -12.08 8.42 -2.99
C GLN A 17 -11.53 9.35 -1.91
N LEU A 18 -11.90 9.12 -0.64
CA LEU A 18 -11.38 9.90 0.48
C LEU A 18 -9.88 9.69 0.67
N SER A 19 -9.39 8.45 0.47
CA SER A 19 -7.96 8.16 0.59
C SER A 19 -7.12 8.84 -0.49
N ARG A 20 -7.59 8.83 -1.73
CA ARG A 20 -6.93 9.57 -2.82
C ARG A 20 -6.90 11.08 -2.56
N LEU A 21 -7.98 11.63 -2.00
CA LEU A 21 -8.09 13.06 -1.70
C LEU A 21 -7.10 13.50 -0.61
N TYR A 22 -7.04 12.78 0.51
CA TYR A 22 -6.17 13.13 1.63
C TYR A 22 -4.68 12.82 1.37
N GLN A 23 -4.37 11.82 0.54
CA GLN A 23 -3.01 11.59 0.03
C GLN A 23 -2.54 12.76 -0.83
N ALA A 24 -3.45 13.36 -1.61
CA ALA A 24 -3.15 14.56 -2.40
C ALA A 24 -3.00 15.86 -1.58
N THR A 25 -3.59 15.94 -0.37
CA THR A 25 -3.47 17.12 0.50
C THR A 25 -2.31 17.06 1.50
N GLY A 26 -1.68 15.90 1.67
CA GLY A 26 -0.60 15.69 2.63
C GLY A 26 -1.07 15.40 4.06
N ASP A 27 -2.39 15.29 4.30
CA ASP A 27 -2.98 14.98 5.62
C ASP A 27 -3.01 13.46 5.87
N ARG A 28 -1.88 12.79 5.60
CA ARG A 28 -1.74 11.33 5.63
C ARG A 28 -2.16 10.77 6.98
N GLU A 29 -1.74 11.39 8.09
CA GLU A 29 -2.02 10.93 9.46
C GLU A 29 -3.53 10.84 9.79
N ILE A 30 -4.33 11.78 9.31
CA ILE A 30 -5.79 11.78 9.53
C ILE A 30 -6.42 10.60 8.81
N LEU A 31 -5.94 10.33 7.59
CA LEU A 31 -6.35 9.23 6.74
C LEU A 31 -6.03 7.88 7.40
N LEU A 32 -4.84 7.74 7.96
CA LEU A 32 -4.41 6.48 8.58
C LEU A 32 -5.18 6.21 9.86
N GLY A 33 -5.43 7.24 10.67
CA GLY A 33 -6.23 7.10 11.90
C GLY A 33 -7.69 6.74 11.61
N LEU A 34 -8.22 7.26 10.51
CA LEU A 34 -9.58 6.95 10.07
C LEU A 34 -9.68 5.56 9.43
N ALA A 35 -8.70 5.16 8.62
CA ALA A 35 -8.59 3.82 8.04
C ALA A 35 -8.37 2.74 9.11
N ALA A 36 -7.54 3.02 10.13
CA ALA A 36 -7.35 2.14 11.27
C ALA A 36 -8.69 1.88 12.01
N ARG A 37 -9.52 2.92 12.18
CA ARG A 37 -10.87 2.79 12.77
C ARG A 37 -11.86 2.06 11.87
N ALA A 38 -11.78 2.23 10.55
CA ALA A 38 -12.70 1.64 9.58
C ALA A 38 -12.37 0.18 9.22
N SER A 39 -11.11 -0.23 9.39
CA SER A 39 -10.62 -1.56 9.03
C SER A 39 -11.35 -2.66 9.82
N LYS A 40 -11.86 -3.66 9.10
CA LYS A 40 -12.54 -4.83 9.67
C LYS A 40 -11.54 -5.94 10.06
N VAL A 41 -10.39 -5.96 9.41
CA VAL A 41 -9.31 -6.91 9.63
C VAL A 41 -8.36 -6.37 10.69
N ALA A 42 -8.16 -7.14 11.77
CA ALA A 42 -7.33 -6.70 12.90
C ALA A 42 -5.87 -6.45 12.51
N GLY A 43 -5.33 -7.21 11.55
CA GLY A 43 -3.97 -6.99 11.05
C GLY A 43 -3.81 -5.68 10.27
N THR A 44 -4.81 -5.27 9.49
CA THR A 44 -4.78 -4.00 8.76
C THR A 44 -4.72 -2.80 9.69
N ARG A 45 -5.48 -2.85 10.79
CA ARG A 45 -5.43 -1.81 11.83
C ARG A 45 -4.02 -1.68 12.41
N ALA A 46 -3.42 -2.81 12.79
CA ALA A 46 -2.13 -2.83 13.43
C ALA A 46 -0.99 -2.36 12.50
N ALA A 47 -1.10 -2.62 11.19
CA ALA A 47 -0.14 -2.13 10.20
C ALA A 47 -0.25 -0.60 10.03
N LEU A 48 -1.48 -0.09 9.94
CA LEU A 48 -1.75 1.36 9.84
C LEU A 48 -1.33 2.12 11.10
N GLU A 49 -1.50 1.54 12.29
CA GLU A 49 -1.04 2.11 13.56
C GLU A 49 0.49 2.18 13.62
N ALA A 50 1.20 1.12 13.21
CA ALA A 50 2.66 1.14 13.15
C ALA A 50 3.17 2.23 12.18
N GLU A 51 2.46 2.44 11.07
CA GLU A 51 2.82 3.47 10.11
C GLU A 51 2.56 4.90 10.62
N LEU A 52 1.52 5.10 11.43
CA LEU A 52 1.28 6.35 12.16
C LEU A 52 2.36 6.65 13.19
N GLU A 53 2.89 5.62 13.84
CA GLU A 53 4.00 5.72 14.79
C GLU A 53 5.35 5.99 14.11
N GLY A 54 5.41 5.91 12.78
CA GLY A 54 6.65 6.00 12.00
C GLY A 54 7.50 4.74 12.06
N ASP A 55 6.99 3.64 12.62
CA ASP A 55 7.64 2.33 12.67
C ASP A 55 7.38 1.55 11.37
N PHE A 56 8.04 2.00 10.30
CA PHE A 56 7.87 1.43 8.96
C PHE A 56 8.31 -0.04 8.88
N ASP A 57 9.30 -0.47 9.67
CA ASP A 57 9.76 -1.86 9.68
C ASP A 57 8.66 -2.79 10.18
N ARG A 58 7.99 -2.37 11.26
CA ARG A 58 6.86 -3.09 11.82
C ARG A 58 5.66 -3.05 10.89
N ALA A 59 5.40 -1.92 10.22
CA ALA A 59 4.33 -1.81 9.23
C ALA A 59 4.52 -2.79 8.05
N ILE A 60 5.71 -2.79 7.43
CA ILE A 60 6.06 -3.67 6.31
C ILE A 60 5.90 -5.14 6.69
N ARG A 61 6.39 -5.56 7.86
CA ARG A 61 6.24 -6.94 8.32
C ARG A 61 4.79 -7.37 8.45
N GLN A 62 3.93 -6.46 8.94
CA GLN A 62 2.52 -6.75 9.09
C GLN A 62 1.78 -6.79 7.75
N TYR A 63 2.10 -5.89 6.81
CA TYR A 63 1.57 -5.95 5.45
C TYR A 63 1.99 -7.24 4.74
N ASN A 64 3.27 -7.61 4.80
CA ASN A 64 3.75 -8.86 4.20
C ASN A 64 3.09 -10.10 4.81
N ALA A 65 2.83 -10.10 6.13
CA ALA A 65 2.11 -11.19 6.78
C ALA A 65 0.66 -11.30 6.28
N LEU A 66 -0.02 -10.16 6.08
CA LEU A 66 -1.37 -10.12 5.51
C LEU A 66 -1.39 -10.63 4.06
N LEU A 67 -0.41 -10.22 3.25
CA LEU A 67 -0.27 -10.67 1.87
C LEU A 67 0.05 -12.18 1.78
N ALA A 68 0.90 -12.69 2.66
CA ALA A 68 1.19 -14.12 2.74
C ALA A 68 -0.04 -14.94 3.21
N GLU A 69 -0.84 -14.41 4.13
CA GLU A 69 -2.08 -15.04 4.57
C GLU A 69 -3.12 -15.08 3.43
N ARG A 70 -3.17 -14.04 2.58
CA ARG A 70 -3.94 -14.03 1.32
C ARG A 70 -3.45 -15.12 0.36
N GLU A 71 -2.16 -15.27 0.13
CA GLU A 71 -1.64 -16.33 -0.75
C GLU A 71 -1.96 -17.74 -0.23
N ALA A 72 -2.01 -17.91 1.10
CA ALA A 72 -2.30 -19.18 1.75
C ALA A 72 -3.81 -19.52 1.84
N GLN A 73 -4.69 -18.51 1.93
CA GLN A 73 -6.14 -18.68 1.91
C GLN A 73 -6.63 -18.61 0.46
N ILE A 74 -7.12 -19.74 -0.07
CA ILE A 74 -7.84 -19.78 -1.36
C ILE A 74 -8.82 -18.60 -1.39
N GLU A 75 -8.71 -17.74 -2.42
CA GLU A 75 -9.35 -16.43 -2.64
C GLU A 75 -10.79 -16.27 -2.10
N GLU A 76 -11.54 -17.35 -2.00
CA GLU A 76 -12.90 -17.45 -1.49
C GLU A 76 -13.10 -17.21 0.03
N GLN A 77 -12.04 -17.19 0.85
CA GLN A 77 -12.15 -16.96 2.32
C GLN A 77 -11.55 -15.65 2.83
N SER A 78 -10.94 -14.85 1.94
CA SER A 78 -10.44 -13.52 2.31
C SER A 78 -11.58 -12.66 2.86
N LYS A 79 -11.43 -12.17 4.09
CA LYS A 79 -12.35 -11.17 4.68
C LYS A 79 -12.08 -9.75 4.19
N ALA A 80 -10.95 -9.53 3.50
CA ALA A 80 -10.55 -8.23 2.97
C ALA A 80 -11.13 -8.03 1.57
N SER A 81 -11.59 -6.82 1.27
CA SER A 81 -12.03 -6.48 -0.08
C SER A 81 -10.85 -6.34 -1.04
N GLU A 82 -11.09 -6.46 -2.35
CA GLU A 82 -10.07 -6.25 -3.39
C GLU A 82 -9.38 -4.89 -3.24
N ALA A 83 -10.15 -3.85 -2.88
CA ALA A 83 -9.64 -2.52 -2.57
C ALA A 83 -8.73 -2.47 -1.32
N GLU A 84 -9.00 -3.27 -0.29
CA GLU A 84 -8.12 -3.37 0.88
C GLU A 84 -6.79 -4.07 0.52
N LEU A 85 -6.83 -5.09 -0.34
CA LEU A 85 -5.64 -5.79 -0.81
C LEU A 85 -4.74 -4.87 -1.63
N GLU A 86 -5.30 -4.17 -2.61
CA GLU A 86 -4.58 -3.19 -3.44
C GLU A 86 -3.96 -2.07 -2.57
N ALA A 87 -4.69 -1.64 -1.53
CA ALA A 87 -4.16 -0.69 -0.57
C ALA A 87 -2.96 -1.25 0.20
N TRP A 88 -2.93 -2.52 0.59
CA TRP A 88 -1.78 -3.10 1.31
C TRP A 88 -0.52 -3.13 0.45
N ASP A 89 -0.64 -3.53 -0.82
CA ASP A 89 0.48 -3.55 -1.76
C ASP A 89 1.08 -2.15 -1.95
N MET A 90 0.22 -1.17 -2.22
CA MET A 90 0.64 0.23 -2.41
C MET A 90 1.28 0.82 -1.15
N ARG A 91 0.73 0.52 0.03
CA ARG A 91 1.21 1.03 1.31
C ARG A 91 2.54 0.42 1.72
N SER A 92 2.75 -0.86 1.40
CA SER A 92 4.05 -1.52 1.54
C SER A 92 5.12 -0.79 0.71
N ALA A 93 4.82 -0.48 -0.56
CA ALA A 93 5.73 0.26 -1.42
C ALA A 93 6.07 1.66 -0.89
N GLU A 94 5.07 2.41 -0.40
CA GLU A 94 5.32 3.71 0.24
C GLU A 94 6.23 3.61 1.48
N CYS A 95 6.06 2.57 2.30
CA CYS A 95 6.93 2.35 3.46
C CYS A 95 8.38 2.07 3.05
N VAL A 96 8.59 1.25 2.01
CA VAL A 96 9.92 0.95 1.46
C VAL A 96 10.57 2.23 0.91
N ALA A 97 9.79 3.10 0.26
CA ALA A 97 10.25 4.41 -0.19
C ALA A 97 10.65 5.31 0.99
N ALA A 98 9.85 5.36 2.05
CA ALA A 98 10.14 6.15 3.24
C ALA A 98 11.42 5.70 3.97
N GLN A 99 11.74 4.40 3.91
CA GLN A 99 12.99 3.84 4.46
C GLN A 99 14.22 4.07 3.57
N GLY A 100 14.04 4.60 2.35
CA GLY A 100 15.13 4.79 1.39
C GLY A 100 15.67 3.47 0.80
N GLN A 101 14.89 2.40 0.83
CA GLN A 101 15.28 1.11 0.25
C GLN A 101 15.01 1.07 -1.25
N TRP A 102 15.72 1.91 -2.00
CA TRP A 102 15.43 2.19 -3.41
C TRP A 102 15.57 0.97 -4.34
N SER A 103 16.51 0.06 -4.06
CA SER A 103 16.64 -1.18 -4.85
C SER A 103 15.45 -2.11 -4.66
N THR A 104 14.97 -2.23 -3.42
CA THR A 104 13.78 -3.03 -3.07
C THR A 104 12.53 -2.41 -3.68
N LEU A 105 12.37 -1.09 -3.56
CA LEU A 105 11.23 -0.35 -4.13
C LEU A 105 11.13 -0.56 -5.63
N LYS A 106 12.27 -0.46 -6.34
CA LYS A 106 12.34 -0.68 -7.78
C LYS A 106 11.81 -2.06 -8.18
N GLN A 107 12.23 -3.11 -7.48
CA GLN A 107 11.76 -4.48 -7.76
C GLN A 107 10.28 -4.64 -7.44
N LEU A 108 9.84 -4.15 -6.28
CA LEU A 108 8.45 -4.23 -5.88
C LEU A 108 7.51 -3.56 -6.89
N CYS A 109 7.89 -2.40 -7.44
CA CYS A 109 7.12 -1.74 -8.51
C CYS A 109 7.01 -2.59 -9.78
N LEU A 110 8.06 -3.31 -10.18
CA LEU A 110 8.04 -4.18 -11.36
C LEU A 110 7.21 -5.43 -11.10
N ASP A 111 7.31 -6.02 -9.91
CA ASP A 111 6.54 -7.21 -9.52
C ASP A 111 5.03 -6.89 -9.50
N MET A 112 4.64 -5.73 -8.96
CA MET A 112 3.25 -5.27 -8.95
C MET A 112 2.73 -4.90 -10.34
N ALA A 113 3.56 -4.31 -11.21
CA ALA A 113 3.20 -4.00 -12.59
C ALA A 113 3.20 -5.26 -13.50
N GLY A 114 3.87 -6.32 -13.08
CA GLY A 114 4.14 -7.53 -13.87
C GLY A 114 5.41 -7.44 -14.71
N ASP A 115 5.64 -6.31 -15.38
CA ASP A 115 6.89 -6.01 -16.07
C ASP A 115 7.10 -4.50 -16.31
N LEU A 116 8.21 -4.16 -16.97
CA LEU A 116 8.55 -2.78 -17.30
C LEU A 116 7.61 -2.18 -18.36
N ASP A 117 7.10 -2.96 -19.31
CA ASP A 117 6.23 -2.44 -20.38
C ASP A 117 4.84 -2.10 -19.82
N ALA A 118 4.30 -2.97 -18.98
CA ALA A 118 3.07 -2.78 -18.23
C ALA A 118 3.13 -1.53 -17.36
N LEU A 119 4.28 -1.22 -16.73
CA LEU A 119 4.45 -0.01 -15.93
C LEU A 119 4.16 1.29 -16.72
N PHE A 120 4.43 1.32 -18.02
CA PHE A 120 4.18 2.49 -18.87
C PHE A 120 2.87 2.42 -19.66
N THR A 121 2.40 1.22 -19.98
CA THR A 121 1.25 1.01 -20.86
C THR A 121 -0.06 0.82 -20.08
N ASP A 122 -0.01 0.15 -18.94
CA ASP A 122 -1.17 -0.02 -18.08
C ASP A 122 -1.52 1.29 -17.38
N LYS A 123 -2.83 1.61 -17.36
CA LYS A 123 -3.30 2.87 -16.79
C LYS A 123 -3.08 2.90 -15.28
N TRP A 124 -3.40 1.80 -14.61
CA TRP A 124 -3.30 1.73 -13.15
C TRP A 124 -1.84 1.79 -12.70
N ALA A 125 -0.97 0.97 -13.30
CA ALA A 125 0.45 0.94 -12.98
C ALA A 125 1.12 2.30 -13.22
N ARG A 126 0.75 2.98 -14.31
CA ARG A 126 1.28 4.33 -14.61
C ARG A 126 0.81 5.39 -13.62
N GLU A 127 -0.44 5.33 -13.16
CA GLU A 127 -0.99 6.31 -12.21
C GLU A 127 -0.46 6.09 -10.78
N GLN A 128 -0.25 4.84 -10.38
CA GLN A 128 0.12 4.49 -9.01
C GLN A 128 1.62 4.26 -8.82
N LEU A 129 2.26 3.50 -9.71
CA LEU A 129 3.61 2.97 -9.48
C LEU A 129 4.72 3.76 -10.18
N LEU A 130 4.42 4.40 -11.31
CA LEU A 130 5.45 5.06 -12.12
C LEU A 130 6.20 6.15 -11.34
N GLY A 131 5.51 6.92 -10.48
CA GLY A 131 6.15 7.93 -9.63
C GLY A 131 7.17 7.31 -8.68
N LEU A 132 6.76 6.28 -7.91
CA LEU A 132 7.62 5.55 -6.98
C LEU A 132 8.81 4.89 -7.69
N TYR A 133 8.58 4.32 -8.87
CA TYR A 133 9.63 3.71 -9.67
C TYR A 133 10.67 4.72 -10.17
N LEU A 134 10.23 5.89 -10.62
CA LEU A 134 11.13 6.97 -11.04
C LEU A 134 11.92 7.52 -9.85
N ASP A 135 11.29 7.70 -8.69
CA ASP A 135 11.98 8.10 -7.46
C ASP A 135 13.05 7.09 -7.06
N ALA A 136 12.75 5.79 -7.17
CA ALA A 136 13.74 4.74 -6.92
C ALA A 136 14.94 4.85 -7.87
N LEU A 137 14.71 5.03 -9.17
CA LEU A 137 15.79 5.18 -10.16
C LEU A 137 16.63 6.42 -9.91
N LEU A 138 16.00 7.58 -9.67
CA LEU A 138 16.69 8.85 -9.43
C LEU A 138 17.57 8.79 -8.17
N ASN A 139 17.10 8.13 -7.12
CA ASN A 139 17.87 7.99 -5.88
C ASN A 139 18.98 6.93 -5.99
N LEU A 140 18.81 5.91 -6.84
CA LEU A 140 19.88 4.94 -7.15
C LEU A 140 20.99 5.57 -8.00
N ASP A 141 20.63 6.40 -8.99
CA ASP A 141 21.59 7.06 -9.88
C ASP A 141 22.26 8.28 -9.20
N GLY A 142 21.54 8.97 -8.32
CA GLY A 142 22.06 10.08 -7.52
C GLY A 142 22.92 9.65 -6.32
N GLY A 143 22.86 8.37 -5.93
CA GLY A 143 23.51 7.82 -4.75
C GLY A 143 24.64 6.86 -5.10
N GLY A 144 25.89 7.35 -5.11
CA GLY A 144 27.03 6.47 -4.81
C GLY A 144 26.78 5.81 -3.45
N GLY A 145 26.84 4.47 -3.41
CA GLY A 145 26.34 3.66 -2.30
C GLY A 145 26.62 4.21 -0.89
N GLY A 146 25.58 4.32 -0.08
CA GLY A 146 25.68 4.72 1.32
C GLY A 146 24.39 4.42 2.06
N GLY A 147 24.43 3.43 2.95
CA GLY A 147 23.34 3.15 3.88
C GLY A 147 23.21 1.69 4.31
N GLY A 148 24.30 1.10 4.81
CA GLY A 148 24.16 -0.15 5.57
C GLY A 148 23.40 0.12 6.87
N ASN A 149 22.52 -0.80 7.26
CA ASN A 149 22.15 -0.97 8.65
C ASN A 149 22.39 -2.42 9.05
N GLY A 150 23.63 -2.68 9.51
CA GLY A 150 23.90 -3.77 10.42
C GLY A 150 23.43 -3.34 11.81
N GLY A 151 22.33 -3.89 12.26
CA GLY A 151 21.87 -3.80 13.65
C GLY A 151 22.00 -5.16 14.32
N GLY A 152 23.20 -5.47 14.79
CA GLY A 152 23.41 -6.53 15.79
C GLY A 152 23.10 -5.99 17.18
N GLY A 153 22.38 -6.78 17.96
CA GLY A 153 22.06 -6.59 19.38
C GLY A 153 21.31 -7.81 19.87
#